data_AF-X1TY88-F1
#
_entry.id   AF-X1TY88-F1
#
_cell.length_a   1.000
_cell.length_b   1.000
_cell.length_c   1.000
_cell.angle_alpha   90.00
_cell.angle_beta   90.00
_cell.angle_gamma   90.00
#
_symmetry.space_group_name_H-M   'P 1'
#
loop_
_entity.id
_entity.type
_entity.pdbx_description
1 polymer ?
#
loop_
_entity_poly.entity_id
_entity_poly.type
_entity_poly.pdbx_seq_one_letter_code
_entity_poly.pdbx_strand_id
1 'polypeptide(L)'
;MTDYDVIIVGAGPGGLSCARHLSDSGLRVLVLEKNDRLGRKICSGEISPKVLPDEDFDRGHEWKRITVGTDTTKHVIGLDRPFLWTMGRYEFETYLAGKSDADIRFS
;
A
#
# COMPACT_ATOMS: atom_id res chain seq x y z
N MET A 1 22.44 16.35 16.16
CA MET A 1 21.85 14.99 16.11
C MET A 1 20.38 15.16 16.40
N THR A 2 19.49 14.72 15.53
CA THR A 2 18.03 14.73 15.79
C THR A 2 17.65 13.40 16.38
N ASP A 3 17.01 13.44 17.55
CA ASP A 3 16.49 12.24 18.19
C ASP A 3 15.10 11.91 17.64
N TYR A 4 14.81 10.63 17.46
CA TYR A 4 13.50 10.10 17.11
C TYR A 4 13.13 9.02 18.12
N ASP A 5 11.84 8.89 18.40
CA ASP A 5 11.34 7.87 19.32
C ASP A 5 11.13 6.54 18.58
N VAL A 6 10.84 6.60 17.28
CA VAL A 6 10.67 5.42 16.40
C VAL A 6 11.35 5.67 15.06
N ILE A 7 12.10 4.67 14.58
CA ILE A 7 12.67 4.64 13.23
C ILE A 7 12.10 3.44 12.48
N ILE A 8 11.44 3.70 11.35
CA ILE A 8 10.89 2.71 10.44
C ILE A 8 11.81 2.62 9.22
N VAL A 9 12.24 1.41 8.87
CA VAL A 9 13.10 1.16 7.72
C VAL A 9 12.27 0.60 6.57
N GLY A 10 12.11 1.40 5.52
CA GLY A 10 11.36 1.12 4.29
C GLY A 10 10.02 1.86 4.24
N ALA A 11 9.79 2.65 3.20
CA ALA A 11 8.54 3.37 2.92
C ALA A 11 7.62 2.59 1.95
N GLY A 12 7.62 1.26 2.04
CA GLY A 12 6.60 0.45 1.38
C GLY A 12 5.26 0.43 2.14
N PRO A 13 4.26 -0.34 1.68
CA PRO A 13 2.93 -0.38 2.29
C PRO A 13 2.94 -0.71 3.78
N GLY A 14 3.80 -1.64 4.22
CA GLY A 14 3.92 -2.00 5.63
C GLY A 14 4.51 -0.87 6.48
N GLY A 15 5.58 -0.22 6.01
CA GLY A 15 6.24 0.86 6.74
C GLY A 15 5.39 2.13 6.80
N LEU A 16 4.76 2.50 5.68
CA LEU A 16 3.86 3.65 5.64
C LEU A 16 2.56 3.39 6.40
N SER A 17 2.04 2.16 6.40
CA SER A 17 0.92 1.80 7.27
C SER A 17 1.29 1.89 8.74
N CYS A 18 2.50 1.45 9.13
CA CYS A 18 3.01 1.61 10.49
C CYS A 18 3.13 3.10 10.86
N ALA A 19 3.72 3.92 10.00
CA ALA A 19 3.83 5.36 10.20
C ALA A 19 2.45 6.03 10.36
N ARG A 20 1.48 5.69 9.50
CA ARG A 20 0.08 6.14 9.60
C ARG A 20 -0.56 5.76 10.95
N HIS A 21 -0.32 4.56 11.46
CA HIS A 21 -0.86 4.14 12.77
C HIS A 21 -0.22 4.88 13.95
N LEU A 22 1.01 5.36 13.78
CA LEU A 22 1.71 6.16 14.78
C LEU A 22 1.44 7.67 14.65
N SER A 23 0.70 8.09 13.62
CA SER A 23 0.31 9.49 13.44
C SER A 23 -0.49 9.98 14.64
N ASP A 24 -0.30 11.23 15.03
CA ASP A 24 -0.98 11.86 16.18
C ASP A 24 -0.68 11.19 17.55
N SER A 25 0.27 10.25 17.62
CA SER A 25 0.67 9.59 18.88
C SER A 25 1.51 10.48 19.80
N GLY A 26 2.02 11.61 19.28
CA GLY A 26 2.99 12.48 19.95
C GLY A 26 4.45 11.97 19.88
N LEU A 27 4.69 10.82 19.25
CA LEU A 27 6.04 10.30 19.00
C LEU A 27 6.67 10.97 17.78
N ARG A 28 7.98 11.23 17.83
CA ARG A 28 8.77 11.64 16.67
C ARG A 28 9.14 10.41 15.87
N VAL A 29 8.50 10.23 14.73
CA VAL A 29 8.70 9.06 13.86
C VAL A 29 9.50 9.45 12.61
N LEU A 30 10.53 8.66 12.30
CA LEU A 30 11.32 8.74 11.07
C LEU A 30 11.05 7.51 10.21
N VAL A 31 10.81 7.71 8.91
CA VAL A 31 10.79 6.65 7.90
C VAL A 31 11.97 6.84 6.95
N LEU A 32 12.80 5.81 6.78
CA LEU A 32 13.92 5.81 5.85
C LEU A 32 13.60 4.94 4.63
N GLU A 33 13.74 5.48 3.43
CA GLU A 33 13.56 4.76 2.16
C GLU A 33 14.82 4.85 1.30
N LYS A 34 15.26 3.70 0.78
CA LYS A 34 16.48 3.60 -0.04
C LYS A 34 16.32 4.04 -1.49
N ASN A 35 15.07 4.22 -1.92
CA ASN A 35 14.73 4.65 -3.26
C ASN A 35 14.65 6.17 -3.29
N ASP A 36 14.82 6.77 -4.46
CA ASP A 36 14.64 8.21 -4.67
C ASP A 36 13.17 8.67 -4.63
N ARG A 37 12.22 7.72 -4.61
CA ARG A 37 10.77 7.96 -4.54
C ARG A 37 10.01 6.71 -4.10
N LEU A 38 8.77 6.92 -3.67
CA LEU A 38 7.80 5.85 -3.39
C LEU A 38 7.41 5.06 -4.65
N GLY A 39 6.83 3.89 -4.46
CA GLY A 39 6.18 3.10 -5.51
C GLY A 39 7.13 2.38 -6.47
N ARG A 40 8.45 2.38 -6.22
CA ARG A 40 9.44 1.79 -7.14
C ARG A 40 9.41 0.27 -7.25
N LYS A 41 8.82 -0.44 -6.29
CA LYS A 41 8.78 -1.91 -6.32
C LYS A 41 7.75 -2.40 -7.33
N ILE A 42 8.19 -3.17 -8.33
CA ILE A 42 7.31 -3.88 -9.25
C ILE A 42 6.45 -4.88 -8.47
N CYS A 43 5.14 -4.80 -8.65
CA CYS A 43 4.17 -5.78 -8.18
C CYS A 43 2.90 -5.67 -9.02
N SER A 44 1.99 -6.63 -8.90
CA SER A 44 0.70 -6.61 -9.61
C SER A 44 -0.23 -5.45 -9.22
N GLY A 45 0.06 -4.76 -8.10
CA GLY A 45 -0.75 -3.63 -7.63
C GLY A 45 -2.10 -4.03 -7.04
N GLU A 46 -2.26 -5.32 -6.76
CA GLU A 46 -3.52 -5.94 -6.38
C GLU A 46 -3.78 -5.83 -4.87
N ILE A 47 -4.90 -5.22 -4.49
CA ILE A 47 -5.31 -5.03 -3.08
C ILE A 47 -6.73 -5.56 -2.87
N SER A 48 -6.92 -6.32 -1.79
CA SER A 48 -8.21 -6.86 -1.40
C SER A 48 -9.04 -5.82 -0.61
N PRO A 49 -10.38 -5.92 -0.62
CA PRO A 49 -11.25 -4.99 0.12
C PRO A 49 -10.98 -4.99 1.63
N LYS A 50 -10.41 -6.06 2.18
CA LYS A 50 -10.11 -6.18 3.60
C LYS A 50 -9.01 -5.22 4.06
N VAL A 51 -8.10 -4.83 3.17
CA VAL A 51 -6.94 -4.00 3.54
C VAL A 51 -7.31 -2.51 3.57
N LEU A 52 -8.28 -2.10 2.76
CA LEU A 52 -8.76 -0.71 2.66
C LEU A 52 -10.30 -0.69 2.65
N PRO A 53 -10.95 -1.02 3.77
CA PRO A 53 -12.40 -0.88 3.87
C PRO A 53 -12.78 0.60 3.87
N ASP A 54 -13.77 0.98 3.07
CA ASP A 54 -14.44 2.30 3.13
C ASP A 54 -13.52 3.53 2.97
N GLU A 55 -12.36 3.37 2.32
CA GLU A 55 -11.44 4.47 2.01
C GLU A 55 -11.92 5.22 0.76
N ASP A 56 -12.03 6.55 0.87
CA ASP A 56 -12.31 7.47 -0.25
C ASP A 56 -11.01 7.71 -1.05
N PHE A 57 -10.55 6.65 -1.70
CA PHE A 57 -9.35 6.59 -2.53
C PHE A 57 -9.68 5.90 -3.84
N ASP A 58 -9.14 6.41 -4.95
CA ASP A 58 -9.27 5.75 -6.25
C ASP A 58 -8.51 4.43 -6.23
N ARG A 59 -9.26 3.34 -6.06
CA ARG A 59 -8.72 1.98 -6.03
C ARG A 59 -8.34 1.47 -7.42
N GLY A 60 -8.55 2.24 -8.49
CA GLY A 60 -8.23 1.84 -9.85
C GLY A 60 -9.17 0.74 -10.38
N HIS A 61 -8.60 -0.28 -11.02
CA HIS A 61 -9.39 -1.26 -11.76
C HIS A 61 -9.99 -2.36 -10.87
N GLU A 62 -11.30 -2.55 -10.95
CA GLU A 62 -12.03 -3.60 -10.24
C GLU A 62 -11.93 -4.97 -10.90
N TRP A 63 -11.61 -6.00 -10.11
CA TRP A 63 -11.66 -7.39 -10.54
C TRP A 63 -12.85 -8.13 -9.92
N LYS A 64 -13.66 -8.74 -10.78
CA LYS A 64 -14.84 -9.56 -10.43
C LYS A 64 -14.74 -11.02 -10.89
N ARG A 65 -13.61 -11.40 -11.50
CA ARG A 65 -13.42 -12.73 -12.10
C ARG A 65 -12.05 -13.30 -11.76
N ILE A 66 -12.03 -14.53 -11.28
CA ILE A 66 -10.82 -15.34 -11.10
C ILE A 66 -10.80 -16.40 -12.19
N THR A 67 -9.65 -16.57 -12.84
CA THR A 67 -9.43 -17.64 -13.81
C THR A 67 -8.25 -18.48 -13.34
N VAL A 68 -8.46 -19.78 -13.21
CA VAL A 68 -7.40 -20.76 -12.90
C VAL A 68 -7.36 -21.74 -14.04
N GLY A 69 -6.19 -21.95 -14.64
CA GLY A 69 -6.04 -22.85 -15.77
C GLY A 69 -4.77 -23.66 -15.73
N THR A 70 -4.81 -24.82 -16.36
CA THR A 70 -3.66 -25.61 -16.81
C THR A 70 -3.55 -25.47 -18.34
N ASP A 71 -2.63 -26.21 -18.94
CA ASP A 71 -2.51 -26.39 -20.39
C ASP A 71 -3.77 -27.00 -21.05
N THR A 72 -4.56 -27.75 -20.29
CA THR A 72 -5.68 -28.57 -20.76
C THR A 72 -7.03 -28.17 -20.19
N THR A 73 -7.05 -27.47 -19.05
CA THR A 73 -8.29 -27.16 -18.32
C THR A 73 -8.34 -25.69 -17.92
N LYS A 74 -9.55 -25.11 -17.87
CA LYS A 74 -9.79 -23.75 -17.39
C LYS A 74 -11.03 -23.69 -16.52
N HIS A 75 -10.88 -23.14 -15.32
CA HIS A 75 -11.95 -22.84 -14.39
C HIS A 75 -12.09 -21.33 -14.23
N VAL A 76 -13.33 -20.86 -14.24
CA VAL A 76 -13.65 -19.44 -14.10
C VAL A 76 -14.65 -19.28 -12.98
N ILE A 77 -14.32 -18.39 -12.04
CA ILE A 77 -15.21 -17.99 -10.95
C ILE A 77 -15.55 -16.52 -11.17
N GLY A 78 -16.84 -16.23 -11.38
CA GLY A 78 -17.36 -14.86 -11.40
C GLY A 78 -17.99 -14.51 -10.05
N LEU A 79 -17.89 -13.24 -9.65
CA LEU A 79 -18.43 -12.72 -8.40
C LEU A 79 -19.28 -11.48 -8.71
N ASP A 80 -20.39 -11.31 -7.98
CA ASP A 80 -21.31 -10.17 -8.16
C ASP A 80 -20.71 -8.85 -7.68
N ARG A 81 -19.67 -8.92 -6.85
CA ARG A 81 -18.95 -7.77 -6.30
C ARG A 81 -17.44 -7.91 -6.51
N PRO A 82 -16.70 -6.78 -6.58
CA PRO A 82 -15.24 -6.84 -6.67
C PRO A 82 -14.64 -7.56 -5.48
N PHE A 83 -13.63 -8.40 -5.74
CA PHE A 83 -12.85 -9.08 -4.71
C PHE A 83 -11.42 -8.54 -4.61
N LEU A 84 -10.99 -7.75 -5.59
CA LEU A 84 -9.65 -7.22 -5.73
C LEU A 84 -9.71 -5.95 -6.58
N TRP A 85 -8.79 -5.03 -6.33
CA TRP A 85 -8.54 -3.88 -7.16
C TRP A 85 -7.07 -3.84 -7.58
N THR A 86 -6.79 -3.41 -8.80
CA THR A 86 -5.43 -3.04 -9.22
C THR A 86 -5.29 -1.53 -9.19
N MET A 87 -4.35 -1.06 -8.37
CA MET A 87 -3.96 0.33 -8.25
C MET A 87 -2.46 0.52 -8.46
N GLY A 88 -2.09 1.73 -8.86
CA GLY A 88 -0.70 2.10 -8.98
C GLY A 88 -0.02 2.19 -7.61
N ARG A 89 1.23 1.72 -7.55
CA ARG A 89 1.98 1.63 -6.28
C ARG A 89 2.41 2.99 -5.76
N TYR A 90 2.70 3.91 -6.66
CA TYR A 90 3.06 5.27 -6.29
C TYR A 90 1.88 5.96 -5.62
N GLU A 91 0.71 5.89 -6.23
CA GLU A 91 -0.55 6.48 -5.76
C GLU A 91 -0.93 5.90 -4.39
N PHE A 92 -0.86 4.58 -4.23
CA PHE A 92 -1.19 3.92 -2.97
C PHE A 92 -0.21 4.27 -1.85
N GLU A 93 1.10 4.25 -2.11
CA GLU A 93 2.09 4.59 -1.10
C GLU A 93 2.04 6.09 -0.76
N THR A 94 1.87 6.97 -1.75
CA THR A 94 1.65 8.40 -1.51
C THR A 94 0.38 8.66 -0.70
N TYR A 95 -0.70 7.90 -0.94
CA TYR A 95 -1.91 7.98 -0.12
C TYR A 95 -1.62 7.67 1.36
N LEU A 96 -0.92 6.57 1.64
CA LEU A 96 -0.55 6.20 3.01
C LEU A 96 0.39 7.23 3.65
N ALA A 97 1.39 7.71 2.90
CA ALA A 97 2.32 8.73 3.36
C ALA A 97 1.62 10.05 3.68
N GLY A 98 0.65 10.47 2.86
CA GLY A 98 -0.13 11.69 3.08
C GLY A 98 -1.08 11.63 4.28
N LYS A 99 -1.26 10.46 4.90
CA LYS A 99 -2.05 10.24 6.12
C LYS A 99 -1.17 10.05 7.36
N SER A 100 0.12 10.38 7.27
CA SER A 100 1.12 10.22 8.33
C SER A 100 1.82 11.56 8.57
N ASP A 101 2.11 11.87 9.82
CA ASP A 101 2.92 13.03 10.24
C ASP A 101 4.44 12.73 10.36
N ALA A 102 4.85 11.47 10.14
CA ALA A 102 6.24 11.04 10.18
C ALA A 102 7.16 11.80 9.18
N ASP A 103 8.42 12.01 9.57
CA ASP A 103 9.48 12.52 8.69
C ASP A 103 9.91 11.39 7.75
N ILE A 104 9.64 11.52 6.44
CA ILE A 104 9.99 10.52 5.43
C ILE A 104 11.21 11.00 4.66
N ARG A 105 12.31 10.25 4.75
CA ARG A 105 13.57 10.57 4.06
C ARG A 105 13.94 9.51 3.05
N PHE A 106 14.33 9.99 1.88
CA PHE A 106 14.86 9.20 0.77
C PHE A 106 16.38 9.31 0.77
N SER A 107 17.08 8.19 0.60
CA SER A 107 18.55 8.09 0.63
C SER A 107 19.08 7.20 -0.48
#